data_AF-A0A1B6IZ11-F1
#
_entry.id   AF-A0A1B6IZ11-F1
#
_cell.length_a   1.000
_cell.length_b   1.000
_cell.length_c   1.000
_cell.angle_alpha   90.00
_cell.angle_beta   90.00
_cell.angle_gamma   90.00
#
_symmetry.space_group_name_H-M   'P 1'
#
loop_
_entity.id
_entity.type
_entity.pdbx_description
1 polymer ?
#
loop_
_entity_poly.entity_id
_entity_poly.type
_entity_poly.pdbx_seq_one_letter_code
_entity_poly.pdbx_strand_id
1 'polypeptide(L)'
;MLDFLLNEDVKQISTGALQQINLDTIQCEQFAASEPVPGLEEGILLQYFAALRQLLDLLMSWDWPTYFHDYGQENSKYQLVNPNNAITILEKIREADKKTMFSVLKKSERDKKKLLDTVLRQLRQLAMTAQQQ
;
A
#
# COMPACT_ATOMS: atom_id res chain seq x y z
N MET A 1 10.80 5.85 3.25
CA MET A 1 10.30 4.49 2.92
C MET A 1 9.24 4.50 1.83
N LEU A 2 8.22 5.36 1.91
CA LEU A 2 7.23 5.49 0.84
C LEU A 2 7.87 5.81 -0.53
N ASP A 3 8.83 6.74 -0.58
CA ASP A 3 9.52 7.09 -1.83
C ASP A 3 10.24 5.90 -2.47
N PHE A 4 10.79 4.98 -1.68
CA PHE A 4 11.40 3.76 -2.20
C PHE A 4 10.36 2.86 -2.87
N LEU A 5 9.19 2.69 -2.24
CA LEU A 5 8.08 1.92 -2.81
C LEU A 5 7.56 2.53 -4.11
N LEU A 6 7.61 3.85 -4.24
CA LEU A 6 7.10 4.59 -5.40
C LEU A 6 8.17 4.81 -6.48
N ASN A 7 9.45 4.73 -6.15
CA ASN A 7 10.58 4.99 -7.05
C ASN A 7 10.45 4.26 -8.39
N GLU A 8 10.52 4.99 -9.50
CA GLU A 8 10.32 4.44 -10.84
C GLU A 8 11.38 3.42 -11.25
N ASP A 9 12.60 3.50 -10.71
CA ASP A 9 13.68 2.53 -10.97
C ASP A 9 13.39 1.17 -10.33
N VAL A 10 12.58 1.14 -9.27
CA VAL A 10 12.11 -0.09 -8.62
C VAL A 10 10.93 -0.65 -9.42
N LYS A 11 11.19 -1.56 -10.36
CA LYS A 11 10.16 -2.13 -11.24
C LYS A 11 9.34 -3.26 -10.61
N GLN A 12 9.84 -3.89 -9.55
CA GLN A 12 9.25 -5.09 -8.96
C GLN A 12 9.38 -5.06 -7.45
N ILE A 13 8.33 -5.47 -6.75
CA ILE A 13 8.33 -5.64 -5.30
C ILE A 13 7.73 -7.00 -5.01
N SER A 14 8.52 -7.91 -4.44
CA SER A 14 8.01 -9.21 -4.03
C SER A 14 7.17 -9.07 -2.75
N THR A 15 6.27 -10.02 -2.52
CA THR A 15 5.50 -10.09 -1.26
C THR A 15 6.41 -10.11 -0.02
N GLY A 16 7.55 -10.82 -0.10
CA GLY A 16 8.52 -10.88 1.00
C GLY A 16 9.18 -9.52 1.27
N ALA A 17 9.54 -8.77 0.23
CA ALA A 17 10.07 -7.42 0.40
C ALA A 17 9.05 -6.47 1.02
N LEU A 18 7.78 -6.56 0.60
CA LEU A 18 6.70 -5.75 1.16
C LEU A 18 6.45 -6.07 2.65
N GLN A 19 6.53 -7.35 3.03
CA GLN A 19 6.46 -7.77 4.43
C GLN A 19 7.63 -7.22 5.27
N GLN A 20 8.85 -7.21 4.74
CA GLN A 20 10.01 -6.63 5.45
C GLN A 20 9.84 -5.12 5.64
N ILE A 21 9.41 -4.40 4.60
CA ILE A 21 9.12 -2.96 4.71
C ILE A 21 8.05 -2.68 5.78
N ASN A 22 7.06 -3.55 5.91
CA ASN A 22 6.07 -3.44 6.99
C ASN A 22 6.69 -3.57 8.38
N LEU A 23 7.58 -4.55 8.58
CA LEU A 23 8.30 -4.74 9.84
C LEU A 23 9.24 -3.56 10.13
N ASP A 24 9.99 -3.09 9.14
CA ASP A 24 10.87 -1.94 9.28
C ASP A 24 10.08 -0.68 9.66
N THR A 25 8.90 -0.49 9.05
CA THR A 25 8.02 0.63 9.38
C THR A 25 7.53 0.55 10.84
N ILE A 26 7.20 -0.65 11.35
CA ILE A 26 6.83 -0.84 12.76
C ILE A 26 7.97 -0.38 13.68
N GLN A 27 9.21 -0.76 13.36
CA GLN A 27 10.37 -0.37 14.18
C GLN A 27 10.60 1.16 14.14
N CYS A 28 10.43 1.79 12.98
CA CYS A 28 10.52 3.24 12.87
C CYS A 28 9.41 3.96 13.67
N GLU A 29 8.19 3.43 13.67
CA GLU A 29 7.09 3.98 14.46
C GLU A 29 7.34 3.81 15.96
N GLN A 30 7.85 2.66 16.41
CA GLN A 30 8.24 2.46 17.80
C GLN A 30 9.29 3.47 18.26
N PHE A 31 10.29 3.75 17.41
CA PHE A 31 11.27 4.79 17.68
C PHE A 31 10.65 6.19 17.70
N ALA A 32 9.77 6.50 16.75
CA ALA A 32 9.06 7.78 16.74
C ALA A 32 8.18 7.99 17.99
N ALA A 33 7.56 6.92 18.49
CA ALA A 33 6.73 6.90 19.69
C ALA A 33 7.55 6.98 21.00
N SER A 34 8.87 6.75 20.97
CA SER A 34 9.72 6.85 22.16
C SER A 34 10.15 8.28 22.49
N GLU A 35 9.50 9.29 21.88
CA GLU A 35 9.80 10.72 22.03
C GLU A 35 11.30 11.04 21.96
N PRO A 36 12.00 10.65 20.88
CA PRO A 36 13.46 10.71 20.81
C PRO A 36 14.01 12.14 20.78
N VAL A 37 13.17 13.15 20.58
CA VAL A 37 13.54 14.56 20.48
C VAL A 37 12.84 15.36 21.59
N PRO A 38 13.56 15.80 22.63
CA PRO A 38 12.97 16.58 23.71
C PRO A 38 12.38 17.91 23.22
N GLY A 39 11.22 18.28 23.75
CA GLY A 39 10.52 19.53 23.42
C GLY A 39 9.77 19.50 22.08
N LEU A 40 9.77 18.38 21.39
CA LEU A 40 8.92 18.14 20.22
C LEU A 40 7.51 17.70 20.67
N GLU A 41 6.48 18.08 19.93
CA GLU A 41 5.08 17.69 20.22
C GLU A 41 4.90 16.16 20.19
N GLU A 42 4.19 15.63 21.19
CA GLU A 42 3.91 14.19 21.29
C GLU A 42 3.18 13.70 20.03
N GLY A 43 3.65 12.58 19.47
CA GLY A 43 3.03 11.95 18.31
C GLY A 43 3.28 12.64 16.95
N ILE A 44 3.92 13.82 16.88
CA ILE A 44 4.18 14.49 15.60
C ILE A 44 5.04 13.64 14.66
N LEU A 45 6.02 12.89 15.20
CA LEU A 45 6.87 12.00 14.41
C LEU A 45 6.07 10.85 13.79
N LEU A 46 5.04 10.35 14.47
CA LEU A 46 4.17 9.29 13.96
C LEU A 46 3.31 9.76 12.78
N GLN A 47 2.96 11.05 12.72
CA GLN A 47 2.19 11.60 11.61
C GLN A 47 2.90 11.44 10.26
N TYR A 48 4.25 11.47 10.25
CA TYR A 48 5.04 11.23 9.03
C TYR A 48 4.95 9.79 8.51
N PHE A 49 4.57 8.84 9.35
CA PHE A 49 4.37 7.44 8.96
C PHE A 49 2.91 7.12 8.62
N ALA A 50 1.94 7.94 9.03
CA ALA A 50 0.52 7.62 8.97
C ALA A 50 0.03 7.21 7.56
N ALA A 51 0.44 7.92 6.52
CA ALA A 51 0.06 7.58 5.14
C ALA A 51 0.68 6.25 4.68
N LEU A 52 1.95 6.01 5.00
CA LEU A 52 2.64 4.76 4.70
C LEU A 52 2.02 3.58 5.47
N ARG A 53 1.71 3.78 6.75
CA ARG A 53 1.06 2.80 7.63
C ARG A 53 -0.28 2.36 7.06
N GLN A 54 -1.18 3.30 6.75
CA GLN A 54 -2.48 2.97 6.17
C GLN A 54 -2.35 2.24 4.82
N LEU A 55 -1.39 2.64 3.98
CA LEU A 55 -1.13 1.99 2.69
C LEU A 55 -0.63 0.55 2.88
N LEU A 56 0.32 0.32 3.79
CA LEU A 56 0.82 -1.01 4.11
C LEU A 56 -0.29 -1.87 4.71
N ASP A 57 -1.09 -1.34 5.62
CA ASP A 57 -2.21 -2.06 6.23
C ASP A 57 -3.21 -2.50 5.18
N LEU A 58 -3.59 -1.62 4.23
CA LEU A 58 -4.48 -1.96 3.11
C LEU A 58 -3.90 -3.08 2.23
N LEU A 59 -2.61 -3.00 1.89
CA LEU A 59 -1.93 -3.98 1.05
C LEU A 59 -1.79 -5.33 1.75
N MET A 60 -1.49 -5.34 3.05
CA MET A 60 -1.30 -6.56 3.85
C MET A 60 -2.63 -7.25 4.19
N SER A 61 -3.67 -6.49 4.55
CA SER A 61 -4.99 -7.03 4.88
C SER A 61 -5.83 -7.36 3.65
N TRP A 62 -5.47 -6.82 2.49
CA TRP A 62 -6.22 -6.93 1.23
C TRP A 62 -7.66 -6.38 1.34
N ASP A 63 -7.85 -5.35 2.15
CA ASP A 63 -9.15 -4.76 2.52
C ASP A 63 -9.68 -3.73 1.50
N TRP A 64 -9.53 -4.06 0.22
CA TRP A 64 -9.99 -3.21 -0.90
C TRP A 64 -11.49 -2.91 -0.89
N PRO A 65 -12.40 -3.83 -0.49
CA PRO A 65 -13.82 -3.51 -0.41
C PRO A 65 -14.12 -2.33 0.51
N THR A 66 -13.49 -2.29 1.69
CA THR A 66 -13.61 -1.17 2.64
C THR A 66 -13.01 0.10 2.05
N TYR A 67 -11.81 0.01 1.45
CA TYR A 67 -11.19 1.18 0.82
C TYR A 67 -12.08 1.83 -0.26
N PHE A 68 -12.65 1.04 -1.17
CA PHE A 68 -13.49 1.57 -2.24
C PHE A 68 -14.83 2.11 -1.73
N HIS A 69 -15.45 1.45 -0.75
CA HIS A 69 -16.73 1.88 -0.20
C HIS A 69 -16.61 3.19 0.57
N ASP A 70 -15.54 3.35 1.36
CA ASP A 70 -15.37 4.49 2.26
C ASP A 70 -14.57 5.64 1.64
N TYR A 71 -14.03 5.49 0.43
CA TYR A 71 -13.15 6.50 -0.17
C TYR A 71 -13.82 7.89 -0.24
N GLY A 72 -13.10 8.92 0.24
CA GLY A 72 -13.57 10.30 0.27
C GLY A 72 -14.46 10.66 1.46
N GLN A 73 -14.78 9.71 2.34
CA GLN A 73 -15.50 9.99 3.59
C GLN A 73 -14.55 10.48 4.69
N GLU A 74 -15.02 11.43 5.52
CA GLU A 74 -14.23 12.13 6.55
C GLU A 74 -13.62 11.24 7.64
N ASN A 75 -14.10 10.00 7.80
CA ASN A 75 -13.60 9.03 8.80
C ASN A 75 -13.24 7.68 8.18
N SER A 76 -12.88 7.66 6.90
CA SER A 76 -12.50 6.41 6.23
C SER A 76 -11.21 5.82 6.84
N LYS A 77 -11.20 4.51 7.04
CA LYS A 77 -10.06 3.77 7.63
C LYS A 77 -8.72 4.03 6.91
N TYR A 78 -8.80 4.29 5.61
CA TYR A 78 -7.67 4.44 4.70
C TYR A 78 -7.63 5.84 4.06
N GLN A 79 -8.10 6.87 4.79
CA GLN A 79 -8.23 8.25 4.30
C GLN A 79 -6.95 8.85 3.71
N LEU A 80 -5.77 8.43 4.18
CA LEU A 80 -4.47 8.96 3.72
C LEU A 80 -3.92 8.19 2.50
N VAL A 81 -4.60 7.13 2.06
CA VAL A 81 -4.15 6.31 0.94
C VAL A 81 -4.52 6.97 -0.38
N ASN A 82 -3.51 7.45 -1.10
CA ASN A 82 -3.66 7.92 -2.47
C ASN A 82 -3.85 6.73 -3.44
N PRO A 83 -4.92 6.71 -4.28
CA PRO A 83 -5.15 5.63 -5.24
C PRO A 83 -3.97 5.38 -6.19
N ASN A 84 -3.26 6.43 -6.62
CA ASN A 84 -2.10 6.31 -7.52
C ASN A 84 -0.95 5.56 -6.86
N ASN A 85 -0.68 5.81 -5.58
CA ASN A 85 0.37 5.11 -4.84
C ASN A 85 0.04 3.61 -4.73
N ALA A 86 -1.22 3.27 -4.46
CA ALA A 86 -1.70 1.89 -4.44
C ALA A 86 -1.55 1.21 -5.80
N ILE A 87 -1.91 1.89 -6.90
CA ILE A 87 -1.74 1.39 -8.27
C ILE A 87 -0.27 1.07 -8.54
N THR A 88 0.64 2.02 -8.28
CA THR A 88 2.07 1.85 -8.53
C THR A 88 2.62 0.62 -7.82
N ILE A 89 2.28 0.42 -6.54
CA ILE A 89 2.78 -0.73 -5.77
C ILE A 89 2.17 -2.04 -6.26
N LEU A 90 0.86 -2.09 -6.50
CA LEU A 90 0.19 -3.28 -7.02
C LEU A 90 0.72 -3.71 -8.39
N GLU A 91 1.09 -2.76 -9.25
CA GLU A 91 1.73 -3.05 -10.53
C GLU A 91 3.12 -3.66 -10.36
N LYS A 92 3.91 -3.17 -9.41
CA LYS A 92 5.23 -3.73 -9.07
C LYS A 92 5.11 -5.16 -8.49
N ILE A 93 4.09 -5.42 -7.69
CA ILE A 93 3.80 -6.78 -7.18
C ILE A 93 3.40 -7.71 -8.32
N ARG A 94 2.47 -7.26 -9.18
CA ARG A 94 2.04 -8.01 -10.37
C ARG A 94 3.22 -8.38 -11.26
N GLU A 95 4.17 -7.46 -11.43
CA GLU A 95 5.35 -7.66 -12.26
C GLU A 95 6.36 -8.63 -11.64
N ALA A 96 6.48 -8.66 -10.30
CA ALA A 96 7.27 -9.66 -9.60
C ALA A 96 6.69 -11.08 -9.79
N ASP A 97 5.36 -11.22 -9.73
CA ASP A 97 4.68 -12.52 -9.84
C ASP A 97 4.75 -13.14 -11.25
N LYS A 98 4.89 -12.32 -12.31
CA LYS A 98 5.03 -12.82 -13.69
C LYS A 98 6.22 -13.77 -13.88
N LYS A 99 7.29 -13.61 -13.09
CA LYS A 99 8.51 -14.44 -13.20
C LYS A 99 8.32 -15.86 -12.66
N THR A 100 7.26 -16.11 -11.89
CA THR A 100 6.95 -17.42 -11.32
C THR A 100 6.18 -18.26 -12.36
N MET A 101 6.87 -18.72 -13.42
CA MET A 101 6.28 -19.36 -14.61
C MET A 101 5.49 -20.67 -14.34
N PHE A 102 5.56 -21.23 -13.14
CA PHE A 102 4.78 -22.42 -12.73
C PHE A 102 3.45 -22.09 -12.05
N SER A 103 3.15 -20.81 -11.81
CA SER A 103 1.98 -20.35 -11.04
C SER A 103 0.64 -20.43 -11.78
N VAL A 104 0.64 -20.68 -13.10
CA VAL A 104 -0.59 -20.75 -13.89
C VAL A 104 -1.35 -22.07 -13.70
N LEU A 105 -0.67 -23.08 -13.14
CA LEU A 105 -1.23 -24.43 -12.97
C LEU A 105 -2.19 -24.53 -11.77
N LYS A 106 -2.04 -23.68 -10.74
CA LYS A 106 -2.91 -23.73 -9.55
C LYS A 106 -4.09 -22.78 -9.69
N LYS A 107 -5.29 -23.25 -9.31
CA LYS A 107 -6.53 -22.46 -9.35
C LYS A 107 -6.43 -21.21 -8.46
N SER A 108 -5.85 -21.35 -7.26
CA SER A 108 -5.71 -20.27 -6.30
C SER A 108 -4.87 -19.10 -6.81
N GLU A 109 -3.80 -19.36 -7.56
CA GLU A 109 -2.95 -18.31 -8.15
C GLU A 109 -3.68 -17.55 -9.27
N ARG A 110 -4.49 -18.26 -10.07
CA ARG A 110 -5.36 -17.64 -11.08
C ARG A 110 -6.41 -16.73 -10.46
N ASP A 111 -7.03 -17.16 -9.36
CA ASP A 111 -8.03 -16.37 -8.66
C ASP A 111 -7.41 -15.11 -8.04
N LYS A 112 -6.21 -15.22 -7.43
CA LYS A 112 -5.43 -14.06 -6.96
C LYS A 112 -5.14 -13.06 -8.07
N LYS A 113 -4.69 -13.54 -9.24
CA LYS A 113 -4.42 -12.68 -10.40
C LYS A 113 -5.66 -11.93 -10.87
N LYS A 114 -6.81 -12.61 -10.97
CA LYS A 114 -8.08 -11.97 -11.35
C LYS A 114 -8.50 -10.90 -10.34
N LEU A 115 -8.34 -11.18 -9.05
CA LEU A 115 -8.66 -10.25 -7.99
C LEU A 115 -7.78 -9.00 -8.07
N LEU A 116 -6.47 -9.19 -8.24
CA LEU A 116 -5.51 -8.09 -8.45
C LEU A 116 -5.86 -7.24 -9.68
N ASP A 117 -6.17 -7.86 -10.82
CA ASP A 117 -6.55 -7.13 -12.04
C ASP A 117 -7.87 -6.36 -11.85
N THR A 118 -8.81 -6.91 -11.08
CA THR A 118 -10.08 -6.24 -10.74
C THR A 118 -9.83 -5.00 -9.88
N VAL A 119 -9.05 -5.15 -8.81
CA VAL A 119 -8.66 -4.05 -7.91
C VAL A 119 -7.93 -2.95 -8.68
N LEU A 120 -6.95 -3.31 -9.52
CA LEU A 120 -6.22 -2.34 -10.35
C LEU A 120 -7.14 -1.58 -11.31
N ARG A 121 -8.17 -2.23 -11.87
CA ARG A 121 -9.15 -1.55 -12.73
C ARG A 121 -9.99 -0.56 -11.94
N GLN A 122 -10.50 -0.96 -10.78
CA GLN A 122 -11.29 -0.09 -9.90
C GLN A 122 -10.46 1.09 -9.39
N LEU A 123 -9.22 0.87 -8.97
CA LEU A 123 -8.30 1.94 -8.56
C LEU A 123 -8.04 2.95 -9.67
N ARG A 124 -7.79 2.51 -10.91
CA ARG A 124 -7.59 3.45 -12.03
C ARG A 124 -8.82 4.30 -12.29
N GLN A 125 -10.01 3.71 -12.22
CA GLN A 125 -11.27 4.46 -12.34
C GLN A 125 -11.41 5.48 -11.19
N LEU A 126 -11.13 5.07 -9.96
CA LEU A 126 -11.17 5.94 -8.78
C LEU A 126 -10.15 7.08 -8.87
N ALA A 127 -8.93 6.80 -9.32
CA ALA A 127 -7.87 7.81 -9.49
C ALA A 127 -8.27 8.88 -10.51
N MET A 128 -8.94 8.49 -11.61
CA MET A 128 -9.45 9.43 -12.60
C MET A 128 -10.54 10.35 -12.02
N THR A 129 -11.46 9.81 -11.20
CA THR A 129 -12.51 10.61 -10.57
C THR A 129 -11.97 11.53 -9.48
N ALA A 130 -10.98 11.07 -8.71
CA ALA A 130 -10.37 11.86 -7.64
C ALA A 130 -9.53 13.04 -8.16
N GLN A 131 -9.02 12.99 -9.40
CA GLN A 131 -8.29 14.10 -10.04
C GLN A 131 -9.21 15.21 -10.58
N GLN A 132 -10.53 14.99 -10.62
CA GLN A 132 -11.52 15.93 -11.15
C GLN A 132 -12.25 16.73 -10.05
N GLN A 133 -11.94 16.45 -8.79
CA GLN A 133 -12.44 17.17 -7.61
C GLN A 133 -11.38 18.13 -7.09
#